data_AF-A0A5N6X919-F1
#
_entry.id   AF-A0A5N6X919-F1
#
_cell.length_a   1.000
_cell.length_b   1.000
_cell.length_c   1.000
_cell.angle_alpha   90.00
_cell.angle_beta   90.00
_cell.angle_gamma   90.00
#
_symmetry.space_group_name_H-M   'P 1'
#
loop_
_entity.id
_entity.type
_entity.pdbx_description
1 polymer ?
#
loop_
_entity_poly.entity_id
_entity_poly.type
_entity_poly.pdbx_seq_one_letter_code
_entity_poly.pdbx_strand_id
1 'polypeptide(L)'
;MATDILPPFSKTSVLIVGGGPTGLTAALLLARYGLTVVIVERHHHRTGQPKAHAINPRSLEIFRQIGLDTTRLRKSGVPPEEGDTVRFVVSMAGKEHGTLPYERQGPETLEITPEPLFNIPQPSLEDFLISAVEGHENITFYRGVQWESCSQLDRSVLSSKVRERATGGLKVVESGYVLDCGGANSRARDLLGIPFSPLPQYVQNEVHHLSVHFNANLTRFNPGTLWWISSPRAIGEKVPYDILSITAWSTWPRTAEFYQSKQFPRAFLVGDAAHAFPPTGGLGVNTGIADAQNLAWKIHAVEKRWAKEAILSTYSQERRPVAVANAHQSVQNQVKLRNLKAALRDPPVDTASDDWTLWKEKLDSELRANAEHFDSIRLQIGYRYGEDEVSKEPCNYYSPSRKPGSRLPHAWISFAGQRLSTLDLVDGTGFVLLLADMIIHTFCVGADCVVLNDSWISTVGLSVPASGLLIRPDQHILGNVTSLEDIERLLAGCLCS
;
A
#
# COMPACT_ATOMS: atom_id res chain seq x y z
N MET A 1 -17.80 18.81 -20.31
CA MET A 1 -17.40 19.24 -18.96
C MET A 1 -18.52 18.85 -18.02
N ALA A 2 -18.40 17.69 -17.36
CA ALA A 2 -19.28 17.40 -16.23
C ALA A 2 -19.05 18.51 -15.20
N THR A 3 -20.11 19.09 -14.67
CA THR A 3 -19.98 20.13 -13.66
C THR A 3 -19.37 19.52 -12.40
N ASP A 4 -18.18 19.97 -11.99
CA ASP A 4 -17.48 19.59 -10.73
C ASP A 4 -18.24 20.02 -9.45
N ILE A 5 -19.53 20.35 -9.58
CA ILE A 5 -20.38 20.87 -8.53
C ILE A 5 -21.24 19.71 -8.03
N LEU A 6 -20.99 19.27 -6.79
CA LEU A 6 -21.84 18.30 -6.09
C LEU A 6 -23.28 18.84 -5.99
N PRO A 7 -24.36 18.10 -6.21
CA PRO A 7 -25.70 18.63 -5.96
C PRO A 7 -25.89 18.99 -4.47
N PRO A 8 -26.82 19.90 -4.11
CA PRO A 8 -27.10 20.25 -2.72
C PRO A 8 -27.37 19.04 -1.82
N PHE A 9 -27.93 17.99 -2.42
CA PHE A 9 -28.18 16.70 -1.81
C PHE A 9 -27.74 15.57 -2.75
N SER A 10 -26.97 14.61 -2.22
CA SER A 10 -26.51 13.42 -2.97
C SER A 10 -26.70 12.15 -2.14
N LYS A 11 -27.01 11.04 -2.80
CA LYS A 11 -27.05 9.69 -2.20
C LYS A 11 -26.00 8.81 -2.84
N THR A 12 -25.33 7.99 -2.05
CA THR A 12 -24.30 7.06 -2.53
C THR A 12 -24.21 5.84 -1.63
N SER A 13 -23.67 4.73 -2.10
CA SER A 13 -23.35 3.59 -1.23
C SER A 13 -22.20 3.94 -0.29
N VAL A 14 -21.14 4.55 -0.82
CA VAL A 14 -19.93 4.90 -0.06
C VAL A 14 -19.49 6.34 -0.35
N LEU A 15 -19.27 7.12 0.71
CA LEU A 15 -18.60 8.41 0.64
C LEU A 15 -17.12 8.24 1.02
N ILE A 16 -16.21 8.63 0.12
CA ILE A 16 -14.77 8.64 0.36
C ILE A 16 -14.30 10.08 0.56
N VAL A 17 -13.63 10.33 1.68
CA VAL A 17 -13.03 11.63 2.01
C VAL A 17 -11.55 11.58 1.65
N GLY A 18 -11.15 12.30 0.60
CA GLY A 18 -9.76 12.36 0.12
C GLY A 18 -9.54 11.61 -1.20
N GLY A 19 -8.99 12.31 -2.19
CA GLY A 19 -8.73 11.83 -3.55
C GLY A 19 -7.26 11.47 -3.83
N GLY A 20 -6.53 10.98 -2.82
CA GLY A 20 -5.18 10.43 -2.98
C GLY A 20 -5.18 8.97 -3.47
N PRO A 21 -4.01 8.32 -3.64
CA PRO A 21 -3.91 6.97 -4.19
C PRO A 21 -4.80 5.94 -3.46
N THR A 22 -4.84 6.01 -2.11
CA THR A 22 -5.68 5.16 -1.27
C THR A 22 -7.17 5.35 -1.57
N GLY A 23 -7.65 6.60 -1.60
CA GLY A 23 -9.06 6.91 -1.84
C GLY A 23 -9.51 6.55 -3.24
N LEU A 24 -8.69 6.82 -4.26
CA LEU A 24 -8.96 6.46 -5.65
C LEU A 24 -9.00 4.93 -5.82
N THR A 25 -8.07 4.21 -5.19
CA THR A 25 -8.04 2.73 -5.23
C THR A 25 -9.26 2.14 -4.53
N ALA A 26 -9.63 2.66 -3.35
CA ALA A 26 -10.83 2.24 -2.63
C ALA A 26 -12.09 2.45 -3.47
N ALA A 27 -12.19 3.58 -4.19
CA ALA A 27 -13.30 3.85 -5.08
C ALA A 27 -13.42 2.82 -6.21
N LEU A 28 -12.30 2.51 -6.89
CA LEU A 28 -12.27 1.53 -7.97
C LEU A 28 -12.64 0.11 -7.49
N LEU A 29 -12.12 -0.31 -6.33
CA LEU A 29 -12.48 -1.58 -5.69
C LEU A 29 -13.97 -1.67 -5.39
N LEU A 30 -14.54 -0.65 -4.74
CA LEU A 30 -15.95 -0.63 -4.36
C LEU A 30 -16.88 -0.52 -5.57
N ALA A 31 -16.51 0.28 -6.56
CA ALA A 31 -17.29 0.47 -7.78
C ALA A 31 -17.34 -0.79 -8.66
N ARG A 32 -16.25 -1.58 -8.66
CA ARG A 32 -16.19 -2.90 -9.29
C ARG A 32 -17.20 -3.89 -8.69
N TYR A 33 -17.56 -3.72 -7.42
CA TYR A 33 -18.62 -4.48 -6.75
C TYR A 33 -20.04 -3.98 -7.04
N GLY A 34 -20.19 -2.95 -7.89
CA GLY A 34 -21.45 -2.31 -8.25
C GLY A 34 -21.95 -1.30 -7.22
N LEU A 35 -21.11 -0.86 -6.28
CA LEU A 35 -21.47 0.18 -5.32
C LEU A 35 -21.30 1.56 -5.93
N THR A 36 -22.22 2.48 -5.65
CA THR A 36 -22.08 3.88 -6.04
C THR A 36 -21.15 4.60 -5.07
N VAL A 37 -20.16 5.31 -5.59
CA VAL A 37 -19.10 5.94 -4.80
C VAL A 37 -19.03 7.43 -5.12
N VAL A 38 -19.09 8.26 -4.08
CA VAL A 38 -18.76 9.68 -4.17
C VAL A 38 -17.42 9.92 -3.49
N ILE A 39 -16.47 10.52 -4.20
CA ILE A 39 -15.20 10.97 -3.65
C ILE A 39 -15.27 12.49 -3.48
N VAL A 40 -14.92 13.00 -2.30
CA VAL A 40 -14.73 14.43 -2.07
C VAL A 40 -13.27 14.73 -1.74
N GLU A 41 -12.65 15.59 -2.55
CA GLU A 41 -11.28 16.07 -2.37
C GLU A 41 -11.28 17.57 -2.14
N ARG A 42 -10.62 18.01 -1.05
CA ARG A 42 -10.60 19.42 -0.67
C ARG A 42 -9.77 20.30 -1.60
N HIS A 43 -8.84 19.75 -2.37
CA HIS A 43 -7.98 20.52 -3.28
C HIS A 43 -8.56 20.48 -4.71
N HIS A 44 -8.65 21.63 -5.37
CA HIS A 44 -9.09 21.70 -6.78
C HIS A 44 -8.09 21.03 -7.73
N HIS A 45 -6.81 21.21 -7.43
CA HIS A 45 -5.71 20.64 -8.20
C HIS A 45 -4.88 19.76 -7.28
N ARG A 46 -4.39 18.67 -7.85
CA ARG A 46 -3.37 17.85 -7.22
C ARG A 46 -2.10 18.67 -6.99
N THR A 47 -1.33 18.31 -5.98
CA THR A 47 0.04 18.82 -5.82
C THR A 47 0.95 18.22 -6.90
N GLY A 48 1.71 19.05 -7.64
CA GLY A 48 2.72 18.58 -8.60
C GLY A 48 4.01 18.04 -7.96
N GLN A 49 4.07 17.97 -6.63
CA GLN A 49 5.22 17.49 -5.87
C GLN A 49 5.27 15.95 -5.86
N PRO A 50 6.40 15.34 -6.27
CA PRO A 50 6.63 13.91 -6.08
C PRO A 50 6.67 13.60 -4.58
N LYS A 51 5.75 12.75 -4.12
CA LYS A 51 5.66 12.30 -2.73
C LYS A 51 6.19 10.86 -2.66
N ALA A 52 5.31 9.85 -2.57
CA ALA A 52 5.72 8.46 -2.72
C ALA A 52 6.23 8.19 -4.15
N HIS A 53 7.11 7.21 -4.30
CA HIS A 53 7.58 6.76 -5.61
C HIS A 53 7.62 5.24 -5.78
N ALA A 54 7.84 4.48 -4.70
CA ALA A 54 7.91 3.02 -4.76
C ALA A 54 6.52 2.39 -4.64
N ILE A 55 6.08 1.67 -5.66
CA ILE A 55 4.84 0.89 -5.62
C ILE A 55 5.20 -0.59 -5.57
N ASN A 56 4.90 -1.19 -4.43
CA ASN A 56 5.35 -2.53 -4.10
C ASN A 56 4.49 -3.62 -4.77
N PRO A 57 4.93 -4.90 -4.71
CA PRO A 57 4.23 -5.97 -5.37
C PRO A 57 2.79 -6.13 -4.91
N ARG A 58 2.48 -5.93 -3.62
CA ARG A 58 1.12 -6.08 -3.12
C ARG A 58 0.16 -5.07 -3.73
N SER A 59 0.56 -3.80 -3.85
CA SER A 59 -0.26 -2.79 -4.51
C SER A 59 -0.51 -3.11 -5.99
N LEU A 60 0.51 -3.63 -6.68
CA LEU A 60 0.41 -3.97 -8.10
C LEU A 60 -0.42 -5.24 -8.32
N GLU A 61 -0.32 -6.23 -7.44
CA GLU A 61 -1.22 -7.39 -7.41
C GLU A 61 -2.68 -6.97 -7.21
N ILE A 62 -2.93 -5.94 -6.38
CA ILE A 62 -4.27 -5.37 -6.19
C ILE A 62 -4.75 -4.70 -7.48
N PHE A 63 -3.92 -3.87 -8.11
CA PHE A 63 -4.24 -3.23 -9.39
C PHE A 63 -4.53 -4.26 -10.49
N ARG A 64 -3.70 -5.31 -10.57
CA ARG A 64 -3.90 -6.45 -11.47
C ARG A 64 -5.22 -7.17 -11.18
N GLN A 65 -5.52 -7.46 -9.92
CA GLN A 65 -6.76 -8.14 -9.53
C GLN A 65 -8.02 -7.38 -9.96
N ILE A 66 -8.00 -6.05 -9.87
CA ILE A 66 -9.13 -5.19 -10.28
C ILE A 66 -9.11 -4.83 -11.77
N GLY A 67 -8.17 -5.37 -12.55
CA GLY A 67 -8.11 -5.20 -14.00
C GLY A 67 -7.51 -3.88 -14.48
N LEU A 68 -6.78 -3.16 -13.62
CA LEU A 68 -6.01 -1.99 -14.07
C LEU A 68 -4.83 -2.45 -14.93
N ASP A 69 -4.56 -1.70 -16.01
CA ASP A 69 -3.47 -1.99 -16.94
C ASP A 69 -2.10 -1.67 -16.30
N THR A 70 -1.56 -2.65 -15.55
CA THR A 70 -0.24 -2.56 -14.92
C THR A 70 0.89 -2.44 -15.95
N THR A 71 0.68 -2.92 -17.19
CA THR A 71 1.66 -2.79 -18.27
C THR A 71 1.77 -1.34 -18.73
N ARG A 72 0.64 -0.64 -18.91
CA ARG A 72 0.63 0.80 -19.19
C ARG A 72 1.17 1.61 -18.02
N LEU A 73 0.83 1.23 -16.80
CA LEU A 73 1.33 1.89 -15.59
C LEU A 73 2.86 1.84 -15.53
N ARG A 74 3.47 0.68 -15.79
CA ARG A 74 4.93 0.49 -15.81
C ARG A 74 5.65 1.39 -16.83
N LYS A 75 5.03 1.67 -17.99
CA LYS A 75 5.57 2.60 -18.99
C LYS A 75 5.66 4.05 -18.50
N SER A 76 4.99 4.39 -17.40
CA SER A 76 5.00 5.73 -16.81
C SER A 76 6.00 5.86 -15.63
N GLY A 77 6.73 4.78 -15.32
CA GLY A 77 7.73 4.75 -14.26
C GLY A 77 9.16 4.68 -14.78
N VAL A 78 10.10 4.51 -13.86
CA VAL A 78 11.53 4.32 -14.12
C VAL A 78 11.76 2.86 -14.56
N PRO A 79 12.52 2.60 -15.64
CA PRO A 79 12.93 1.26 -16.01
C PRO A 79 13.70 0.55 -14.87
N PRO A 80 13.50 -0.76 -14.62
CA PRO A 80 14.18 -1.48 -13.55
C PRO A 80 15.71 -1.32 -13.57
N GLU A 81 16.33 -1.39 -14.75
CA GLU A 81 17.77 -1.25 -14.97
C GLU A 81 18.33 0.13 -14.62
N GLU A 82 17.48 1.16 -14.58
CA GLU A 82 17.87 2.52 -14.14
C GLU A 82 17.53 2.76 -12.66
N GLY A 83 16.62 1.95 -12.12
CA GLY A 83 16.01 2.15 -10.81
C GLY A 83 16.49 1.21 -9.71
N ASP A 84 17.39 0.28 -9.99
CA ASP A 84 17.80 -0.82 -9.09
C ASP A 84 18.90 -0.47 -8.09
N THR A 85 19.37 0.78 -8.05
CA THR A 85 20.56 1.15 -7.28
C THR A 85 20.31 2.35 -6.35
N VAL A 86 20.77 2.23 -5.11
CA VAL A 86 20.99 3.32 -4.15
C VAL A 86 22.47 3.64 -4.08
N ARG A 87 22.83 4.93 -4.22
CA ARG A 87 24.22 5.39 -4.23
C ARG A 87 24.53 6.25 -3.01
N PHE A 88 25.72 6.05 -2.43
CA PHE A 88 26.24 6.83 -1.31
C PHE A 88 27.49 7.57 -1.75
N VAL A 89 27.38 8.89 -1.87
CA VAL A 89 28.38 9.72 -2.54
C VAL A 89 28.70 10.97 -1.73
N VAL A 90 29.88 11.56 -1.98
CA VAL A 90 30.18 12.92 -1.49
C VAL A 90 29.28 13.95 -2.16
N SER A 91 29.11 13.85 -3.48
CA SER A 91 28.23 14.64 -4.35
C SER A 91 28.03 13.86 -5.65
N MET A 92 27.11 14.25 -6.53
CA MET A 92 26.91 13.53 -7.80
C MET A 92 28.18 13.46 -8.67
N ALA A 93 28.96 14.54 -8.74
CA ALA A 93 30.26 14.58 -9.41
C ALA A 93 31.44 14.14 -8.53
N GLY A 94 31.17 13.74 -7.28
CA GLY A 94 32.18 13.40 -6.30
C GLY A 94 32.47 11.90 -6.22
N LYS A 95 33.28 11.52 -5.23
CA LYS A 95 33.60 10.12 -4.95
C LYS A 95 32.35 9.34 -4.51
N GLU A 96 32.13 8.18 -5.11
CA GLU A 96 31.18 7.17 -4.63
C GLU A 96 31.86 6.30 -3.58
N HIS A 97 31.24 6.18 -2.41
CA HIS A 97 31.76 5.38 -1.31
C HIS A 97 31.17 3.96 -1.25
N GLY A 98 30.02 3.77 -1.86
CA GLY A 98 29.37 2.46 -1.99
C GLY A 98 27.98 2.55 -2.59
N THR A 99 27.42 1.40 -2.88
CA THR A 99 26.06 1.23 -3.40
C THR A 99 25.33 0.14 -2.62
N LEU A 100 24.00 0.18 -2.66
CA LEU A 100 23.12 -0.90 -2.26
C LEU A 100 22.12 -1.17 -3.38
N PRO A 101 21.68 -2.43 -3.60
CA PRO A 101 20.55 -2.69 -4.46
C PRO A 101 19.29 -2.00 -3.89
N TYR A 102 18.47 -1.44 -4.78
CA TYR A 102 17.21 -0.80 -4.46
C TYR A 102 16.03 -1.69 -4.83
N GLU A 103 15.53 -2.39 -3.83
CA GLU A 103 14.36 -3.25 -3.84
C GLU A 103 14.35 -4.30 -4.96
N ARG A 104 13.42 -5.23 -4.91
CA ARG A 104 13.36 -6.35 -5.86
C ARG A 104 12.53 -5.96 -7.06
N GLN A 105 13.21 -5.57 -8.15
CA GLN A 105 12.60 -5.13 -9.41
C GLN A 105 12.91 -6.08 -10.59
N GLY A 106 13.88 -6.97 -10.41
CA GLY A 106 14.38 -7.87 -11.45
C GLY A 106 13.50 -9.09 -11.73
N PRO A 107 13.79 -9.83 -12.82
CA PRO A 107 13.02 -10.99 -13.25
C PRO A 107 12.98 -12.13 -12.22
N GLU A 108 13.98 -12.25 -11.34
CA GLU A 108 13.99 -13.20 -10.22
C GLU A 108 12.81 -13.00 -9.26
N THR A 109 12.30 -11.76 -9.18
CA THR A 109 11.14 -11.43 -8.35
C THR A 109 9.85 -12.05 -8.92
N LEU A 110 9.83 -12.39 -10.22
CA LEU A 110 8.70 -13.04 -10.88
C LEU A 110 8.44 -14.48 -10.40
N GLU A 111 9.35 -15.05 -9.59
CA GLU A 111 9.14 -16.34 -8.95
C GLU A 111 8.22 -16.26 -7.73
N ILE A 112 8.09 -15.09 -7.10
CA ILE A 112 7.34 -14.90 -5.84
C ILE A 112 6.15 -13.94 -5.97
N THR A 113 6.04 -13.20 -7.08
CA THR A 113 4.93 -12.30 -7.41
C THR A 113 4.85 -12.09 -8.92
N PRO A 114 3.65 -11.96 -9.52
CA PRO A 114 3.56 -11.64 -10.95
C PRO A 114 3.88 -10.17 -11.25
N GLU A 115 3.97 -9.33 -10.21
CA GLU A 115 4.11 -7.88 -10.33
C GLU A 115 5.25 -7.36 -9.45
N PRO A 116 6.51 -7.41 -9.91
CA PRO A 116 7.65 -6.85 -9.18
C PRO A 116 7.46 -5.36 -8.91
N LEU A 117 8.11 -4.85 -7.87
CA LEU A 117 8.12 -3.43 -7.57
C LEU A 117 8.61 -2.62 -8.76
N PHE A 118 8.13 -1.39 -8.90
CA PHE A 118 8.78 -0.40 -9.75
C PHE A 118 8.60 1.01 -9.18
N ASN A 119 9.38 1.94 -9.71
CA ASN A 119 9.38 3.33 -9.26
C ASN A 119 8.54 4.19 -10.20
N ILE A 120 7.58 4.93 -9.65
CA ILE A 120 6.74 5.88 -10.37
C ILE A 120 6.45 7.08 -9.47
N PRO A 121 6.72 8.33 -9.90
CA PRO A 121 6.33 9.50 -9.13
C PRO A 121 4.83 9.49 -8.80
N GLN A 122 4.46 9.80 -7.56
CA GLN A 122 3.05 9.82 -7.14
C GLN A 122 2.12 10.62 -8.07
N PRO A 123 2.51 11.78 -8.66
CA PRO A 123 1.68 12.45 -9.66
C PRO A 123 1.32 11.55 -10.86
N SER A 124 2.28 10.83 -11.43
CA SER A 124 2.01 9.89 -12.53
C SER A 124 1.09 8.75 -12.08
N LEU A 125 1.26 8.24 -10.85
CA LEU A 125 0.37 7.22 -10.29
C LEU A 125 -1.06 7.73 -10.12
N GLU A 126 -1.28 8.88 -9.48
CA GLU A 126 -2.67 9.34 -9.32
C GLU A 126 -3.26 9.81 -10.66
N ASP A 127 -2.48 10.18 -11.69
CA ASP A 127 -3.01 10.46 -13.04
C ASP A 127 -3.58 9.18 -13.66
N PHE A 128 -2.86 8.08 -13.53
CA PHE A 128 -3.34 6.76 -13.94
C PHE A 128 -4.63 6.35 -13.20
N LEU A 129 -4.66 6.50 -11.87
CA LEU A 129 -5.83 6.14 -11.06
C LEU A 129 -7.02 7.09 -11.31
N ILE A 130 -6.78 8.38 -11.49
CA ILE A 130 -7.82 9.37 -11.81
C ILE A 130 -8.43 9.07 -13.16
N SER A 131 -7.62 8.73 -14.17
CA SER A 131 -8.13 8.34 -15.48
C SER A 131 -9.06 7.13 -15.39
N ALA A 132 -8.74 6.16 -14.52
CA ALA A 132 -9.61 5.00 -14.28
C ALA A 132 -10.90 5.39 -13.53
N VAL A 133 -10.81 6.29 -12.56
CA VAL A 133 -11.97 6.79 -11.78
C VAL A 133 -12.92 7.60 -12.67
N GLU A 134 -12.41 8.53 -13.47
CA GLU A 134 -13.21 9.38 -14.35
C GLU A 134 -13.87 8.58 -15.50
N GLY A 135 -13.31 7.43 -15.85
CA GLY A 135 -13.88 6.49 -16.82
C GLY A 135 -14.95 5.55 -16.23
N HIS A 136 -15.21 5.57 -14.93
CA HIS A 136 -16.07 4.59 -14.26
C HIS A 136 -17.46 5.17 -13.91
N GLU A 137 -18.53 4.57 -14.43
CA GLU A 137 -19.91 5.09 -14.30
C GLU A 137 -20.44 5.19 -12.85
N ASN A 138 -20.03 4.26 -11.97
CA ASN A 138 -20.46 4.26 -10.57
C ASN A 138 -19.65 5.19 -9.65
N ILE A 139 -18.66 5.93 -10.18
CA ILE A 139 -17.81 6.82 -9.37
C ILE A 139 -18.07 8.26 -9.76
N THR A 140 -18.32 9.11 -8.77
CA THR A 140 -18.36 10.56 -8.96
C THR A 140 -17.27 11.21 -8.12
N PHE A 141 -16.39 11.98 -8.76
CA PHE A 141 -15.25 12.61 -8.11
C PHE A 141 -15.40 14.14 -8.06
N TYR A 142 -15.61 14.69 -6.86
CA TYR A 142 -15.71 16.13 -6.64
C TYR A 142 -14.44 16.70 -6.03
N ARG A 143 -13.86 17.70 -6.69
CA ARG A 143 -12.69 18.43 -6.21
C ARG A 143 -13.07 19.80 -5.64
N GLY A 144 -12.23 20.33 -4.76
CA GLY A 144 -12.54 21.55 -4.02
C GLY A 144 -13.66 21.41 -2.99
N VAL A 145 -14.02 20.17 -2.62
CA VAL A 145 -15.08 19.86 -1.66
C VAL A 145 -14.46 19.28 -0.40
N GLN A 146 -14.65 19.96 0.72
CA GLN A 146 -14.13 19.56 2.02
C GLN A 146 -15.21 18.88 2.85
N TRP A 147 -14.94 17.69 3.34
CA TRP A 147 -15.80 17.05 4.35
C TRP A 147 -15.65 17.75 5.71
N GLU A 148 -16.77 17.98 6.41
CA GLU A 148 -16.79 18.71 7.69
C GLU A 148 -17.25 17.89 8.88
N SER A 149 -18.23 17.00 8.70
CA SER A 149 -18.80 16.19 9.80
C SER A 149 -19.72 15.11 9.25
N CYS A 150 -20.01 14.11 10.07
CA CYS A 150 -21.11 13.17 9.85
C CYS A 150 -22.00 13.03 11.08
N SER A 151 -23.25 12.62 10.84
CA SER A 151 -24.20 12.20 11.87
C SER A 151 -24.91 10.93 11.42
N GLN A 152 -25.35 10.11 12.36
CA GLN A 152 -26.16 8.92 12.07
C GLN A 152 -27.60 9.37 11.75
N LEU A 153 -28.15 8.97 10.61
CA LEU A 153 -29.54 9.24 10.23
C LEU A 153 -30.45 8.06 10.60
N ASP A 154 -30.01 6.85 10.25
CA ASP A 154 -30.61 5.57 10.68
C ASP A 154 -29.50 4.53 10.94
N ARG A 155 -29.82 3.27 11.25
CA ARG A 155 -28.80 2.23 11.55
C ARG A 155 -27.75 2.04 10.42
N SER A 156 -28.15 2.22 9.17
CA SER A 156 -27.35 1.95 7.97
C SER A 156 -26.91 3.20 7.20
N VAL A 157 -27.49 4.37 7.49
CA VAL A 157 -27.27 5.60 6.73
C VAL A 157 -26.60 6.67 7.60
N LEU A 158 -25.49 7.19 7.07
CA LEU A 158 -24.76 8.35 7.59
C LEU A 158 -25.10 9.58 6.74
N SER A 159 -25.33 10.72 7.39
CA SER A 159 -25.49 12.02 6.75
C SER A 159 -24.22 12.84 6.96
N SER A 160 -23.49 13.11 5.88
CA SER A 160 -22.26 13.89 5.88
C SER A 160 -22.49 15.31 5.37
N LYS A 161 -21.96 16.30 6.11
CA LYS A 161 -21.89 17.70 5.65
C LYS A 161 -20.57 17.92 4.93
N VAL A 162 -20.65 18.47 3.72
CA VAL A 162 -19.49 18.82 2.91
C VAL A 162 -19.59 20.27 2.45
N ARG A 163 -18.47 20.97 2.37
CA ARG A 163 -18.38 22.38 1.98
C ARG A 163 -17.63 22.51 0.68
N GLU A 164 -18.24 23.16 -0.30
CA GLU A 164 -17.52 23.68 -1.45
C GLU A 164 -16.62 24.84 -1.04
N ARG A 165 -15.32 24.72 -1.28
CA ARG A 165 -14.36 25.74 -0.83
C ARG A 165 -14.44 27.03 -1.63
N ALA A 166 -14.79 26.94 -2.92
CA ALA A 166 -14.90 28.11 -3.79
C ALA A 166 -16.09 29.01 -3.42
N THR A 167 -17.24 28.42 -3.07
CA THR A 167 -18.48 29.15 -2.80
C THR A 167 -18.80 29.27 -1.32
N GLY A 168 -18.18 28.46 -0.46
CA GLY A 168 -18.56 28.28 0.94
C GLY A 168 -19.85 27.48 1.12
N GLY A 169 -20.49 27.05 0.03
CA GLY A 169 -21.78 26.36 0.02
C GLY A 169 -21.71 25.03 0.76
N LEU A 170 -22.65 24.83 1.70
CA LEU A 170 -22.78 23.59 2.45
C LEU A 170 -23.74 22.65 1.73
N LYS A 171 -23.36 21.38 1.62
CA LYS A 171 -24.11 20.31 0.95
C LYS A 171 -24.20 19.09 1.86
N VAL A 172 -25.17 18.23 1.57
CA VAL A 172 -25.39 16.99 2.31
C VAL A 172 -25.19 15.79 1.38
N VAL A 173 -24.43 14.81 1.87
CA VAL A 173 -24.30 13.50 1.23
C VAL A 173 -24.78 12.44 2.21
N GLU A 174 -25.82 11.70 1.82
CA GLU A 174 -26.24 10.48 2.51
C GLU A 174 -25.49 9.28 1.94
N SER A 175 -24.88 8.50 2.83
CA SER A 175 -24.07 7.35 2.45
C SER A 175 -24.26 6.18 3.38
N GLY A 176 -24.19 4.96 2.85
CA GLY A 176 -24.14 3.74 3.67
C GLY A 176 -22.86 3.65 4.50
N TYR A 177 -21.74 4.10 3.92
CA TYR A 177 -20.42 4.07 4.55
C TYR A 177 -19.65 5.38 4.33
N VAL A 178 -18.78 5.72 5.29
CA VAL A 178 -17.80 6.82 5.16
C VAL A 178 -16.39 6.28 5.33
N LEU A 179 -15.52 6.52 4.36
CA LEU A 179 -14.12 6.11 4.38
C LEU A 179 -13.24 7.36 4.38
N ASP A 180 -12.56 7.62 5.51
CA ASP A 180 -11.57 8.68 5.62
C ASP A 180 -10.24 8.24 5.03
N CYS A 181 -9.96 8.73 3.82
CA CYS A 181 -8.71 8.61 3.09
C CYS A 181 -7.97 9.98 3.05
N GLY A 182 -8.29 10.90 3.97
CA GLY A 182 -7.87 12.30 3.95
C GLY A 182 -6.40 12.54 4.34
N GLY A 183 -5.66 11.47 4.60
CA GLY A 183 -4.24 11.46 4.91
C GLY A 183 -3.91 11.83 6.36
N ALA A 184 -2.60 11.96 6.66
CA ALA A 184 -2.09 12.10 8.02
C ALA A 184 -2.68 13.29 8.79
N ASN A 185 -3.02 14.36 8.09
CA ASN A 185 -3.61 15.58 8.65
C ASN A 185 -5.13 15.64 8.52
N SER A 186 -5.78 14.51 8.27
CA SER A 186 -7.23 14.44 8.28
C SER A 186 -7.76 14.79 9.67
N ARG A 187 -8.74 15.70 9.68
CA ARG A 187 -9.53 16.06 10.87
C ARG A 187 -10.75 15.16 11.03
N ALA A 188 -11.08 14.34 10.03
CA ALA A 188 -12.24 13.46 10.10
C ALA A 188 -12.06 12.40 11.18
N ARG A 189 -10.85 11.88 11.38
CA ARG A 189 -10.48 11.06 12.53
C ARG A 189 -10.98 11.61 13.88
N ASP A 190 -10.73 12.88 14.18
CA ASP A 190 -11.10 13.47 15.48
C ASP A 190 -12.64 13.50 15.64
N LEU A 191 -13.34 13.78 14.55
CA LEU A 191 -14.80 13.83 14.48
C LEU A 191 -15.45 12.43 14.48
N LEU A 192 -14.71 11.42 14.04
CA LEU A 192 -15.10 10.01 14.11
C LEU A 192 -14.80 9.38 15.48
N GLY A 193 -14.16 10.12 16.40
CA GLY A 193 -13.85 9.66 17.75
C GLY A 193 -12.78 8.57 17.79
N ILE A 194 -11.80 8.61 16.88
CA ILE A 194 -10.75 7.59 16.76
C ILE A 194 -9.40 8.20 17.16
N PRO A 195 -8.84 7.93 18.35
CA PRO A 195 -7.57 8.50 18.76
C PRO A 195 -6.38 7.85 18.04
N PHE A 196 -5.28 8.62 17.91
CA PHE A 196 -3.98 8.05 17.62
C PHE A 196 -3.34 7.51 18.89
N SER A 197 -2.72 6.33 18.80
CA SER A 197 -1.80 5.83 19.80
C SER A 197 -0.36 6.16 19.36
N PRO A 198 0.49 6.68 20.26
CA PRO A 198 1.92 6.77 19.99
C PRO A 198 2.52 5.36 19.87
N LEU A 199 3.48 5.18 18.96
CA LEU A 199 4.25 3.93 18.88
C LEU A 199 5.10 3.76 20.16
N PRO A 200 5.40 2.52 20.60
CA PRO A 200 6.26 2.27 21.76
C PRO A 200 7.64 2.96 21.69
N GLN A 201 7.94 3.68 22.78
CA GLN A 201 9.19 4.17 23.39
C GLN A 201 10.32 4.86 22.61
N TYR A 202 10.48 4.79 21.29
CA TYR A 202 11.75 5.26 20.68
C TYR A 202 11.67 6.37 19.61
N VAL A 203 10.52 6.71 19.05
CA VAL A 203 10.39 7.92 18.20
C VAL A 203 9.02 8.56 18.39
N GLN A 204 8.97 9.57 19.27
CA GLN A 204 7.82 10.47 19.39
C GLN A 204 8.08 11.84 18.76
N ASN A 205 9.32 12.11 18.33
CA ASN A 205 9.68 13.43 17.84
C ASN A 205 9.26 13.59 16.39
N GLU A 206 8.52 14.66 16.14
CA GLU A 206 8.27 15.17 14.81
C GLU A 206 9.61 15.43 14.09
N VAL A 207 9.72 14.96 12.85
CA VAL A 207 10.89 15.22 12.00
C VAL A 207 10.45 16.09 10.85
N HIS A 208 11.14 17.22 10.69
CA HIS A 208 10.90 18.18 9.62
C HIS A 208 11.80 17.88 8.42
N HIS A 209 11.22 18.02 7.24
CA HIS A 209 11.84 17.76 5.95
C HIS A 209 11.63 18.97 5.04
N LEU A 210 12.59 19.19 4.15
CA LEU A 210 12.48 20.16 3.07
C LEU A 210 12.70 19.40 1.75
N SER A 211 11.65 19.33 0.93
CA SER A 211 11.74 18.74 -0.41
C SER A 211 11.89 19.85 -1.44
N VAL A 212 12.93 19.77 -2.27
CA VAL A 212 13.17 20.68 -3.41
C VAL A 212 12.96 19.87 -4.69
N HIS A 213 11.93 20.21 -5.45
CA HIS A 213 11.66 19.63 -6.76
C HIS A 213 12.20 20.56 -7.83
N PHE A 214 13.08 20.06 -8.71
CA PHE A 214 13.75 20.85 -9.73
C PHE A 214 14.00 20.02 -10.99
N ASN A 215 14.16 20.69 -12.12
CA ASN A 215 14.59 20.09 -13.38
C ASN A 215 16.07 20.39 -13.63
N ALA A 216 16.85 19.38 -14.04
CA ALA A 216 18.23 19.54 -14.47
C ALA A 216 18.63 18.39 -15.40
N ASN A 217 19.55 18.64 -16.35
CA ASN A 217 20.13 17.56 -17.14
C ASN A 217 21.29 16.90 -16.38
N LEU A 218 21.01 15.70 -15.86
CA LEU A 218 21.93 14.89 -15.05
C LEU A 218 22.29 13.55 -15.72
N THR A 219 21.96 13.35 -17.00
CA THR A 219 22.10 12.04 -17.68
C THR A 219 23.55 11.58 -17.89
N ARG A 220 24.54 12.46 -17.68
CA ARG A 220 25.97 12.09 -17.71
C ARG A 220 26.42 11.31 -16.45
N PHE A 221 25.65 11.38 -15.36
CA PHE A 221 25.93 10.63 -14.14
C PHE A 221 25.32 9.23 -14.25
N ASN A 222 25.81 8.31 -13.43
CA ASN A 222 25.28 6.94 -13.39
C ASN A 222 23.78 6.91 -13.05
N PRO A 223 23.02 5.89 -13.46
CA PRO A 223 21.63 5.75 -13.04
C PRO A 223 21.53 5.36 -11.55
N GLY A 224 20.39 5.67 -10.92
CA GLY A 224 20.07 5.23 -9.56
C GLY A 224 18.84 5.95 -9.01
N THR A 225 17.93 5.20 -8.37
CA THR A 225 16.68 5.74 -7.81
C THR A 225 16.94 6.72 -6.67
N LEU A 226 17.94 6.43 -5.82
CA LEU A 226 18.26 7.24 -4.64
C LEU A 226 19.75 7.57 -4.57
N TRP A 227 20.05 8.85 -4.34
CA TRP A 227 21.40 9.36 -4.13
C TRP A 227 21.51 9.99 -2.73
N TRP A 228 22.25 9.32 -1.85
CA TRP A 228 22.58 9.84 -0.52
C TRP A 228 23.86 10.65 -0.61
N ILE A 229 23.72 11.95 -0.40
CA ILE A 229 24.79 12.91 -0.61
C ILE A 229 25.22 13.50 0.75
N SER A 230 26.52 13.49 1.05
CA SER A 230 27.06 14.05 2.31
C SER A 230 27.49 15.52 2.21
N SER A 231 27.83 16.01 1.01
CA SER A 231 28.22 17.40 0.78
C SER A 231 27.03 18.34 0.71
N PRO A 232 27.14 19.58 1.24
CA PRO A 232 26.14 20.63 0.99
C PRO A 232 26.08 21.06 -0.49
N ARG A 233 27.08 20.70 -1.31
CA ARG A 233 27.05 20.89 -2.77
C ARG A 233 26.56 19.60 -3.43
N ALA A 234 25.24 19.41 -3.48
CA ALA A 234 24.62 18.14 -3.88
C ALA A 234 25.14 17.59 -5.22
N ILE A 235 25.18 18.44 -6.26
CA ILE A 235 25.68 18.04 -7.59
C ILE A 235 27.21 18.01 -7.63
N GLY A 236 27.89 18.85 -6.84
CA GLY A 236 29.35 18.96 -6.80
C GLY A 236 29.95 19.92 -7.83
N GLU A 237 29.19 20.25 -8.88
CA GLU A 237 29.57 21.17 -9.96
C GLU A 237 28.40 22.08 -10.38
N LYS A 238 28.67 23.08 -11.23
CA LYS A 238 27.64 23.99 -11.74
C LYS A 238 26.88 23.34 -12.88
N VAL A 239 25.56 23.22 -12.73
CA VAL A 239 24.64 22.70 -13.75
C VAL A 239 23.44 23.65 -13.85
N PRO A 240 22.95 23.96 -15.07
CA PRO A 240 21.67 24.66 -15.20
C PRO A 240 20.53 23.85 -14.60
N TYR A 241 19.71 24.49 -13.77
CA TYR A 241 18.52 23.87 -13.18
C TYR A 241 17.40 24.89 -12.98
N ASP A 242 16.17 24.40 -12.99
CA ASP A 242 14.96 25.16 -12.71
C ASP A 242 14.27 24.60 -11.47
N ILE A 243 14.16 25.41 -10.40
CA ILE A 243 13.41 25.00 -9.21
C ILE A 243 11.92 25.11 -9.52
N LEU A 244 11.22 23.98 -9.42
CA LEU A 244 9.78 23.91 -9.64
C LEU A 244 9.01 24.22 -8.37
N SER A 245 9.47 23.72 -7.22
CA SER A 245 8.83 24.01 -5.93
C SER A 245 9.67 23.55 -4.73
N ILE A 246 9.46 24.21 -3.59
CA ILE A 246 10.07 23.91 -2.30
C ILE A 246 8.96 23.68 -1.28
N THR A 247 8.96 22.53 -0.62
CA THR A 247 7.92 22.14 0.33
C THR A 247 8.51 21.75 1.68
N ALA A 248 8.07 22.43 2.73
CA ALA A 248 8.32 22.02 4.11
C ALA A 248 7.22 21.06 4.54
N TRP A 249 7.60 19.93 5.15
CA TRP A 249 6.65 18.95 5.65
C TRP A 249 7.25 18.20 6.83
N SER A 250 6.38 17.56 7.61
CA SER A 250 6.79 16.82 8.79
C SER A 250 6.30 15.39 8.74
N THR A 251 7.09 14.48 9.30
CA THR A 251 6.68 13.12 9.62
C THR A 251 6.54 12.96 11.11
N TRP A 252 5.41 12.39 11.53
CA TRP A 252 5.19 11.99 12.91
C TRP A 252 4.66 10.56 12.95
N PRO A 253 5.47 9.58 13.37
CA PRO A 253 5.05 8.18 13.42
C PRO A 253 3.88 7.99 14.41
N ARG A 254 2.73 7.54 13.91
CA ARG A 254 1.51 7.32 14.70
C ARG A 254 0.56 6.34 14.01
N THR A 255 -0.14 5.53 14.80
CA THR A 255 -1.15 4.58 14.32
C THR A 255 -2.42 4.73 15.13
N ALA A 256 -3.58 4.71 14.46
CA ALA A 256 -4.87 4.82 15.12
C ALA A 256 -5.09 3.59 16.01
N GLU A 257 -5.73 3.76 17.16
CA GLU A 257 -5.97 2.67 18.10
C GLU A 257 -6.90 1.59 17.50
N PHE A 258 -7.83 2.03 16.66
CA PHE A 258 -8.76 1.21 15.89
C PHE A 258 -9.09 1.93 14.58
N TYR A 259 -9.47 1.21 13.54
CA TYR A 259 -9.72 1.81 12.21
C TYR A 259 -11.20 1.97 11.89
N GLN A 260 -12.09 1.42 12.72
CA GLN A 260 -13.54 1.57 12.63
C GLN A 260 -14.03 2.46 13.77
N SER A 261 -14.88 3.45 13.48
CA SER A 261 -15.45 4.30 14.51
C SER A 261 -16.39 3.52 15.42
N LYS A 262 -16.24 3.71 16.74
CA LYS A 262 -17.18 3.19 17.75
C LYS A 262 -18.50 3.97 17.75
N GLN A 263 -18.46 5.24 17.38
CA GLN A 263 -19.64 6.11 17.33
C GLN A 263 -20.45 5.89 16.05
N PHE A 264 -19.77 5.66 14.93
CA PHE A 264 -20.36 5.44 13.62
C PHE A 264 -19.84 4.12 13.04
N PRO A 265 -20.47 2.96 13.32
CA PRO A 265 -19.93 1.65 12.95
C PRO A 265 -19.68 1.44 11.45
N ARG A 266 -20.24 2.29 10.58
CA ARG A 266 -20.01 2.28 9.13
C ARG A 266 -19.03 3.36 8.65
N ALA A 267 -18.28 3.98 9.57
CA ALA A 267 -17.23 4.93 9.26
C ALA A 267 -15.84 4.36 9.60
N PHE A 268 -14.89 4.52 8.67
CA PHE A 268 -13.57 3.89 8.74
C PHE A 268 -12.45 4.88 8.40
N LEU A 269 -11.26 4.69 8.98
CA LEU A 269 -10.02 5.33 8.54
C LEU A 269 -9.27 4.39 7.61
N VAL A 270 -8.69 4.89 6.53
CA VAL A 270 -7.96 4.08 5.54
C VAL A 270 -6.67 4.78 5.11
N GLY A 271 -5.54 4.05 5.11
CA GLY A 271 -4.22 4.60 4.77
C GLY A 271 -3.72 5.65 5.75
N ASP A 272 -3.15 6.74 5.24
CA ASP A 272 -2.50 7.78 6.04
C ASP A 272 -3.40 8.43 7.12
N ALA A 273 -4.73 8.36 6.96
CA ALA A 273 -5.67 8.79 8.00
C ALA A 273 -5.63 7.89 9.25
N ALA A 274 -5.31 6.61 9.07
CA ALA A 274 -5.23 5.57 10.09
C ALA A 274 -3.79 5.32 10.59
N HIS A 275 -2.77 5.53 9.76
CA HIS A 275 -1.38 5.32 10.12
C HIS A 275 -0.46 6.23 9.32
N ALA A 276 0.44 6.95 9.99
CA ALA A 276 1.42 7.79 9.32
C ALA A 276 2.79 7.47 9.90
N PHE A 277 3.78 7.27 9.04
CA PHE A 277 5.15 6.96 9.46
C PHE A 277 6.17 7.49 8.44
N PRO A 278 7.48 7.51 8.77
CA PRO A 278 8.50 8.11 7.93
C PRO A 278 8.57 7.45 6.53
N PRO A 279 9.06 8.16 5.50
CA PRO A 279 9.13 7.62 4.13
C PRO A 279 10.14 6.48 3.97
N THR A 280 10.96 6.21 4.99
CA THR A 280 12.05 5.23 4.96
C THR A 280 11.53 3.81 4.80
N GLY A 281 11.66 3.27 3.58
CA GLY A 281 11.15 1.96 3.17
C GLY A 281 9.91 2.02 2.26
N GLY A 282 9.38 3.20 1.93
CA GLY A 282 8.32 3.34 0.92
C GLY A 282 6.98 2.68 1.29
N LEU A 283 6.71 2.43 2.58
CA LEU A 283 5.61 1.55 3.00
C LEU A 283 4.23 2.22 3.06
N GLY A 284 4.13 3.55 3.17
CA GLY A 284 2.88 4.26 3.52
C GLY A 284 1.74 4.05 2.52
N VAL A 285 1.94 4.53 1.28
CA VAL A 285 0.92 4.43 0.21
C VAL A 285 0.51 2.98 -0.05
N ASN A 286 1.46 2.06 -0.01
CA ASN A 286 1.22 0.65 -0.26
C ASN A 286 0.40 -0.01 0.87
N THR A 287 0.68 0.36 2.12
CA THR A 287 -0.13 -0.09 3.27
C THR A 287 -1.57 0.41 3.13
N GLY A 288 -1.77 1.66 2.72
CA GLY A 288 -3.11 2.23 2.47
C GLY A 288 -3.87 1.55 1.33
N ILE A 289 -3.20 1.20 0.22
CA ILE A 289 -3.82 0.43 -0.88
C ILE A 289 -4.26 -0.96 -0.39
N ALA A 290 -3.43 -1.65 0.39
CA ALA A 290 -3.79 -2.93 0.99
C ALA A 290 -4.94 -2.81 2.00
N ASP A 291 -5.02 -1.71 2.76
CA ASP A 291 -6.15 -1.43 3.64
C ASP A 291 -7.46 -1.30 2.85
N ALA A 292 -7.43 -0.57 1.73
CA ALA A 292 -8.58 -0.36 0.87
C ALA A 292 -9.12 -1.69 0.32
N GLN A 293 -8.25 -2.59 -0.15
CA GLN A 293 -8.66 -3.92 -0.60
C GLN A 293 -9.31 -4.73 0.53
N ASN A 294 -8.67 -4.77 1.70
CA ASN A 294 -9.17 -5.55 2.83
C ASN A 294 -10.56 -5.09 3.30
N LEU A 295 -10.81 -3.77 3.29
CA LEU A 295 -12.11 -3.23 3.68
C LEU A 295 -13.17 -3.38 2.58
N ALA A 296 -12.81 -3.17 1.31
CA ALA A 296 -13.77 -3.13 0.21
C ALA A 296 -14.53 -4.44 0.03
N TRP A 297 -13.85 -5.60 0.08
CA TRP A 297 -14.53 -6.89 -0.07
C TRP A 297 -15.46 -7.20 1.11
N LYS A 298 -15.12 -6.73 2.32
CA LYS A 298 -15.96 -6.90 3.52
C LYS A 298 -17.23 -6.07 3.41
N ILE A 299 -17.12 -4.83 2.93
CA ILE A 299 -18.28 -3.99 2.60
C ILE A 299 -19.14 -4.69 1.55
N HIS A 300 -18.53 -5.19 0.47
CA HIS A 300 -19.24 -5.96 -0.55
C HIS A 300 -19.98 -7.18 0.02
N ALA A 301 -19.32 -7.95 0.89
CA ALA A 301 -19.92 -9.15 1.48
C ALA A 301 -21.14 -8.85 2.36
N VAL A 302 -21.09 -7.75 3.10
CA VAL A 302 -22.23 -7.25 3.91
C VAL A 302 -23.36 -6.75 3.01
N GLU A 303 -23.05 -5.94 2.00
CA GLU A 303 -24.05 -5.37 1.10
C GLU A 303 -24.73 -6.44 0.21
N LYS A 304 -24.01 -7.49 -0.15
CA LYS A 304 -24.57 -8.67 -0.84
C LYS A 304 -25.17 -9.70 0.13
N ARG A 305 -25.16 -9.45 1.43
CA ARG A 305 -25.80 -10.25 2.50
C ARG A 305 -25.31 -11.68 2.64
N TRP A 306 -24.14 -12.02 2.09
CA TRP A 306 -23.52 -13.32 2.35
C TRP A 306 -22.59 -13.30 3.56
N ALA A 307 -22.23 -12.12 4.09
CA ALA A 307 -21.54 -11.99 5.38
C ALA A 307 -22.30 -11.10 6.37
N LYS A 308 -22.13 -11.40 7.66
CA LYS A 308 -22.68 -10.59 8.76
C LYS A 308 -21.90 -9.29 8.91
N GLU A 309 -22.59 -8.22 9.34
CA GLU A 309 -21.97 -6.90 9.57
C GLU A 309 -20.77 -6.93 10.53
N ALA A 310 -20.73 -7.91 11.44
CA ALA A 310 -19.60 -8.15 12.35
C ALA A 310 -18.25 -8.35 11.63
N ILE A 311 -18.25 -8.82 10.37
CA ILE A 311 -17.01 -9.01 9.60
C ILE A 311 -16.23 -7.70 9.41
N LEU A 312 -16.91 -6.55 9.40
CA LEU A 312 -16.29 -5.23 9.26
C LEU A 312 -15.31 -4.94 10.42
N SER A 313 -15.56 -5.48 11.61
CA SER A 313 -14.69 -5.29 12.78
C SER A 313 -13.31 -5.94 12.62
N THR A 314 -13.21 -6.99 11.79
CA THR A 314 -11.94 -7.65 11.48
C THR A 314 -10.99 -6.75 10.71
N TYR A 315 -11.47 -5.68 10.05
CA TYR A 315 -10.61 -4.72 9.35
C TYR A 315 -9.55 -4.13 10.28
N SER A 316 -9.95 -3.67 11.47
CA SER A 316 -9.00 -3.15 12.46
C SER A 316 -8.07 -4.23 12.98
N GLN A 317 -8.59 -5.44 13.23
CA GLN A 317 -7.83 -6.57 13.78
C GLN A 317 -6.74 -7.06 12.80
N GLU A 318 -7.01 -6.99 11.50
CA GLU A 318 -6.11 -7.50 10.47
C GLU A 318 -5.11 -6.44 9.99
N ARG A 319 -5.56 -5.19 9.80
CA ARG A 319 -4.76 -4.16 9.14
C ARG A 319 -3.92 -3.31 10.10
N ARG A 320 -4.40 -3.09 11.32
CA ARG A 320 -3.64 -2.31 12.30
C ARG A 320 -2.30 -2.96 12.67
N PRO A 321 -2.20 -4.28 12.95
CA PRO A 321 -0.91 -4.90 13.23
C PRO A 321 0.11 -4.76 12.08
N VAL A 322 -0.35 -4.86 10.83
CA VAL A 322 0.51 -4.67 9.64
C VAL A 322 1.04 -3.24 9.57
N ALA A 323 0.18 -2.24 9.81
CA ALA A 323 0.60 -0.85 9.83
C ALA A 323 1.57 -0.54 10.98
N VAL A 324 1.38 -1.15 12.16
CA VAL A 324 2.31 -1.03 13.29
C VAL A 324 3.67 -1.64 12.92
N ALA A 325 3.71 -2.83 12.33
CA ALA A 325 4.95 -3.46 11.86
C ALA A 325 5.72 -2.54 10.89
N ASN A 326 5.00 -2.00 9.91
CA ASN A 326 5.56 -1.09 8.91
C ASN A 326 6.06 0.22 9.53
N ALA A 327 5.34 0.75 10.52
CA ALA A 327 5.75 1.95 11.24
C ALA A 327 7.03 1.71 12.06
N HIS A 328 7.11 0.57 12.76
CA HIS A 328 8.31 0.15 13.51
C HIS A 328 9.53 0.01 12.60
N GLN A 329 9.39 -0.68 11.47
CA GLN A 329 10.48 -0.81 10.50
C GLN A 329 10.89 0.55 9.93
N SER A 330 9.92 1.39 9.56
CA SER A 330 10.20 2.73 9.00
C SER A 330 11.00 3.58 9.99
N VAL A 331 10.64 3.56 11.27
CA VAL A 331 11.36 4.22 12.35
C VAL A 331 12.77 3.65 12.53
N GLN A 332 12.91 2.32 12.54
CA GLN A 332 14.22 1.67 12.65
C GLN A 332 15.14 2.04 11.48
N ASN A 333 14.61 2.07 10.25
CA ASN A 333 15.33 2.49 9.05
C ASN A 333 15.78 3.95 9.16
N GLN A 334 14.93 4.84 9.70
CA GLN A 334 15.29 6.24 9.92
C GLN A 334 16.46 6.40 10.91
N VAL A 335 16.49 5.59 11.97
CA VAL A 335 17.62 5.58 12.93
C VAL A 335 18.89 5.06 12.28
N LYS A 336 18.83 3.92 11.58
CA LYS A 336 19.98 3.34 10.84
C LYS A 336 20.55 4.32 9.81
N LEU A 337 19.68 5.03 9.11
CA LEU A 337 20.07 6.02 8.12
C LEU A 337 20.79 7.23 8.75
N ARG A 338 20.40 7.65 9.96
CA ARG A 338 21.11 8.71 10.69
C ARG A 338 22.55 8.29 11.01
N ASN A 339 22.75 7.04 11.42
CA ASN A 339 24.09 6.50 11.72
C ASN A 339 24.94 6.45 10.45
N LEU A 340 24.36 5.96 9.34
CA LEU A 340 25.02 5.95 8.03
C LEU A 340 25.42 7.34 7.56
N LYS A 341 24.52 8.33 7.68
CA LYS A 341 24.85 9.74 7.38
C LYS A 341 26.00 10.26 8.24
N ALA A 342 26.08 9.87 9.51
CA ALA A 342 27.18 10.27 10.37
C ALA A 342 28.50 9.59 9.96
N ALA A 343 28.45 8.32 9.54
CA ALA A 343 29.63 7.61 9.02
C ALA A 343 30.13 8.18 7.68
N LEU A 344 29.25 8.72 6.84
CA LEU A 344 29.61 9.37 5.57
C LEU A 344 30.25 10.75 5.71
N ARG A 345 30.25 11.35 6.91
CA ARG A 345 30.84 12.69 7.13
C ARG A 345 32.36 12.57 7.30
N ASP A 346 33.03 13.63 6.86
CA ASP A 346 34.46 13.90 7.11
C ASP A 346 35.38 12.70 6.85
N PRO A 347 35.38 12.12 5.62
CA PRO A 347 36.27 11.03 5.29
C PRO A 347 37.75 11.44 5.45
N PRO A 348 38.62 10.56 5.99
CA PRO A 348 40.06 10.83 6.04
C PRO A 348 40.62 11.13 4.64
N VAL A 349 41.60 12.03 4.55
CA VAL A 349 42.16 12.47 3.26
C VAL A 349 43.10 11.43 2.66
N ASP A 350 43.97 10.87 3.50
CA ASP A 350 44.94 9.86 3.08
C ASP A 350 44.30 8.48 3.06
N THR A 351 43.99 8.00 1.85
CA THR A 351 43.36 6.71 1.64
C THR A 351 44.25 5.50 1.94
N ALA A 352 45.54 5.71 2.17
CA ALA A 352 46.48 4.65 2.57
C ALA A 352 46.68 4.57 4.09
N SER A 353 46.05 5.45 4.86
CA SER A 353 46.20 5.50 6.32
C SER A 353 45.36 4.43 7.05
N ASP A 354 45.78 4.08 8.26
CA ASP A 354 44.99 3.22 9.16
C ASP A 354 43.64 3.86 9.52
N ASP A 355 43.60 5.19 9.66
CA ASP A 355 42.38 5.97 9.90
C ASP A 355 41.37 5.80 8.76
N TRP A 356 41.84 5.80 7.51
CA TRP A 356 40.98 5.53 6.35
C TRP A 356 40.41 4.12 6.39
N THR A 357 41.25 3.13 6.69
CA THR A 357 40.82 1.73 6.79
C THR A 357 39.73 1.56 7.84
N LEU A 358 39.94 2.08 9.05
CA LEU A 358 38.95 2.04 10.14
C LEU A 358 37.66 2.78 9.78
N TRP A 359 37.77 3.96 9.16
CA TRP A 359 36.62 4.72 8.70
C TRP A 359 35.82 3.96 7.64
N LYS A 360 36.50 3.33 6.68
CA LYS A 360 35.86 2.57 5.59
C LYS A 360 35.17 1.31 6.11
N GLU A 361 35.81 0.58 7.04
CA GLU A 361 35.20 -0.58 7.69
C GLU A 361 33.91 -0.21 8.43
N LYS A 362 33.93 0.92 9.15
CA LYS A 362 32.73 1.45 9.82
C LYS A 362 31.65 1.80 8.80
N LEU A 363 32.00 2.52 7.73
CA LEU A 363 31.04 2.89 6.68
C LEU A 363 30.42 1.64 6.04
N ASP A 364 31.22 0.63 5.72
CA ASP A 364 30.74 -0.60 5.11
C ASP A 364 29.84 -1.41 6.04
N SER A 365 30.13 -1.38 7.35
CA SER A 365 29.24 -1.94 8.37
C SER A 365 27.88 -1.23 8.38
N GLU A 366 27.87 0.11 8.39
CA GLU A 366 26.63 0.91 8.37
C GLU A 366 25.85 0.73 7.05
N LEU A 367 26.53 0.62 5.90
CA LEU A 367 25.90 0.33 4.62
C LEU A 367 25.18 -1.02 4.67
N ARG A 368 25.87 -2.09 5.10
CA ARG A 368 25.25 -3.42 5.26
C ARG A 368 24.07 -3.40 6.22
N ALA A 369 24.14 -2.65 7.31
CA ALA A 369 23.04 -2.54 8.28
C ALA A 369 21.76 -1.90 7.69
N ASN A 370 21.90 -1.13 6.60
CA ASN A 370 20.80 -0.49 5.88
C ASN A 370 20.24 -1.32 4.72
N ALA A 371 20.71 -2.55 4.46
CA ALA A 371 20.19 -3.37 3.36
C ALA A 371 18.65 -3.55 3.43
N GLU A 372 18.12 -3.84 4.61
CA GLU A 372 16.68 -3.98 4.88
C GLU A 372 15.85 -2.69 4.68
N HIS A 373 16.49 -1.52 4.63
CA HIS A 373 15.80 -0.28 4.27
C HIS A 373 15.41 -0.27 2.79
N PHE A 374 16.19 -0.98 1.97
CA PHE A 374 16.03 -1.04 0.52
C PHE A 374 15.73 -2.46 0.03
N ASP A 375 15.41 -3.40 0.90
CA ASP A 375 14.81 -4.70 0.56
C ASP A 375 13.92 -5.13 1.73
N SER A 376 12.61 -4.96 1.57
CA SER A 376 11.64 -5.26 2.62
C SER A 376 10.53 -6.19 2.14
N ILE A 377 10.85 -7.13 1.24
CA ILE A 377 9.87 -8.00 0.57
C ILE A 377 8.90 -8.71 1.53
N ARG A 378 9.36 -9.07 2.75
CA ARG A 378 8.52 -9.68 3.78
C ARG A 378 7.40 -8.75 4.24
N LEU A 379 7.68 -7.45 4.39
CA LEU A 379 6.65 -6.46 4.77
C LEU A 379 5.71 -6.14 3.61
N GLN A 380 6.13 -6.40 2.38
CA GLN A 380 5.34 -6.13 1.19
C GLN A 380 4.32 -7.25 0.94
N ILE A 381 4.76 -8.52 0.95
CA ILE A 381 3.93 -9.68 0.58
C ILE A 381 3.95 -10.83 1.59
N GLY A 382 4.77 -10.75 2.63
CA GLY A 382 4.97 -11.82 3.63
C GLY A 382 4.28 -11.60 4.96
N TYR A 383 3.56 -10.48 5.16
CA TYR A 383 2.78 -10.27 6.37
C TYR A 383 1.62 -11.28 6.45
N ARG A 384 1.25 -11.67 7.67
CA ARG A 384 0.15 -12.61 7.92
C ARG A 384 -0.85 -12.00 8.90
N TYR A 385 -2.12 -12.05 8.55
CA TYR A 385 -3.19 -11.65 9.47
C TYR A 385 -3.19 -12.54 10.72
N GLY A 386 -3.28 -11.92 11.89
CA GLY A 386 -3.20 -12.61 13.18
C GLY A 386 -1.77 -12.90 13.69
N GLU A 387 -0.72 -12.38 13.03
CA GLU A 387 0.62 -12.31 13.62
C GLU A 387 0.78 -11.11 14.55
N ASP A 388 1.79 -11.20 15.42
CA ASP A 388 2.25 -10.10 16.28
C ASP A 388 2.57 -8.84 15.46
N GLU A 389 2.37 -7.68 16.09
CA GLU A 389 2.56 -6.38 15.45
C GLU A 389 4.01 -6.12 14.99
N VAL A 390 5.00 -6.82 15.54
CA VAL A 390 6.42 -6.65 15.16
C VAL A 390 7.11 -8.00 15.13
N SER A 391 7.49 -8.46 13.93
CA SER A 391 8.28 -9.67 13.78
C SER A 391 9.75 -9.44 14.10
N LYS A 392 10.42 -10.50 14.60
CA LYS A 392 11.88 -10.54 14.79
C LYS A 392 12.62 -11.07 13.56
N GLU A 393 11.90 -11.57 12.57
CA GLU A 393 12.49 -12.08 11.33
C GLU A 393 12.97 -10.94 10.43
N PRO A 394 14.06 -11.14 9.67
CA PRO A 394 14.53 -10.15 8.69
C PRO A 394 13.44 -9.76 7.70
N CYS A 395 13.30 -8.45 7.43
CA CYS A 395 12.24 -7.97 6.54
C CYS A 395 12.56 -8.16 5.05
N ASN A 396 13.80 -8.50 4.71
CA ASN A 396 14.27 -8.80 3.36
C ASN A 396 14.09 -10.28 2.96
N TYR A 397 13.46 -11.12 3.78
CA TYR A 397 13.28 -12.54 3.46
C TYR A 397 11.80 -12.93 3.45
N TYR A 398 11.35 -13.45 2.31
CA TYR A 398 10.01 -14.00 2.13
C TYR A 398 10.08 -15.49 1.82
N SER A 399 9.25 -16.26 2.53
CA SER A 399 9.00 -17.67 2.22
C SER A 399 7.49 -17.87 2.04
N PRO A 400 7.06 -18.54 0.96
CA PRO A 400 5.68 -19.01 0.80
C PRO A 400 5.17 -19.75 2.03
N SER A 401 3.90 -19.58 2.35
CA SER A 401 3.28 -20.22 3.51
C SER A 401 1.81 -20.54 3.26
N ARG A 402 1.38 -21.73 3.68
CA ARG A 402 -0.03 -22.15 3.71
C ARG A 402 -0.77 -21.84 5.02
N LYS A 403 -0.13 -21.11 5.94
CA LYS A 403 -0.74 -20.76 7.23
C LYS A 403 -1.95 -19.82 7.02
N PRO A 404 -3.05 -19.98 7.78
CA PRO A 404 -4.16 -19.04 7.76
C PRO A 404 -3.70 -17.60 8.00
N GLY A 405 -4.30 -16.67 7.26
CA GLY A 405 -3.95 -15.25 7.26
C GLY A 405 -2.78 -14.88 6.35
N SER A 406 -2.03 -15.83 5.81
CA SER A 406 -0.95 -15.53 4.86
C SER A 406 -1.52 -15.14 3.50
N ARG A 407 -0.80 -14.30 2.76
CA ARG A 407 -1.06 -14.07 1.33
C ARG A 407 -0.95 -15.40 0.56
N LEU A 408 -1.86 -15.64 -0.39
CA LEU A 408 -1.78 -16.78 -1.31
C LEU A 408 -0.43 -16.75 -2.05
N PRO A 409 0.37 -17.82 -2.00
CA PRO A 409 1.63 -17.85 -2.75
C PRO A 409 1.43 -17.82 -4.25
N HIS A 410 2.16 -16.93 -4.91
CA HIS A 410 2.28 -16.89 -6.36
C HIS A 410 2.95 -18.16 -6.90
N ALA A 411 2.43 -18.66 -8.01
CA ALA A 411 3.21 -19.36 -9.02
C ALA A 411 2.61 -19.15 -10.41
N TRP A 412 3.40 -19.42 -11.44
CA TRP A 412 2.94 -19.51 -12.81
C TRP A 412 2.34 -20.88 -13.10
N ILE A 413 1.12 -20.87 -13.61
CA ILE A 413 0.34 -22.07 -13.94
C ILE A 413 -0.22 -21.95 -15.36
N SER A 414 -0.54 -23.10 -15.96
CA SER A 414 -1.26 -23.15 -17.23
C SER A 414 -2.73 -23.45 -16.94
N PHE A 415 -3.61 -22.51 -17.25
CA PHE A 415 -5.06 -22.67 -17.08
C PHE A 415 -5.80 -22.27 -18.34
N ALA A 416 -6.71 -23.13 -18.82
CA ALA A 416 -7.45 -22.92 -20.06
C ALA A 416 -6.57 -22.53 -21.27
N GLY A 417 -5.36 -23.10 -21.35
CA GLY A 417 -4.38 -22.80 -22.41
C GLY A 417 -3.64 -21.45 -22.26
N GLN A 418 -3.85 -20.73 -21.15
CA GLN A 418 -3.17 -19.47 -20.85
C GLN A 418 -2.22 -19.61 -19.67
N ARG A 419 -1.10 -18.90 -19.71
CA ARG A 419 -0.18 -18.78 -18.56
C ARG A 419 -0.71 -17.71 -17.62
N LEU A 420 -1.09 -18.11 -16.41
CA LEU A 420 -1.65 -17.23 -15.38
C LEU A 420 -0.84 -17.32 -14.09
N SER A 421 -0.99 -16.32 -13.22
CA SER A 421 -0.60 -16.46 -11.82
C SER A 421 -1.68 -17.20 -11.05
N THR A 422 -1.31 -17.97 -10.02
CA THR A 422 -2.26 -18.47 -9.00
C THR A 422 -3.10 -17.37 -8.35
N LEU A 423 -2.59 -16.13 -8.29
CA LEU A 423 -3.34 -14.97 -7.79
C LEU A 423 -4.47 -14.53 -8.70
N ASP A 424 -4.36 -14.81 -10.00
CA ASP A 424 -5.37 -14.48 -11.01
C ASP A 424 -6.62 -15.39 -10.87
N LEU A 425 -6.51 -16.48 -10.09
CA LEU A 425 -7.64 -17.36 -9.76
C LEU A 425 -8.61 -16.76 -8.74
N VAL A 426 -8.20 -15.69 -8.07
CA VAL A 426 -8.99 -15.00 -7.05
C VAL A 426 -9.41 -13.65 -7.60
N ASP A 427 -10.57 -13.62 -8.24
CA ASP A 427 -11.11 -12.41 -8.86
C ASP A 427 -11.48 -11.33 -7.83
N GLY A 428 -11.65 -11.70 -6.57
CA GLY A 428 -11.99 -10.83 -5.46
C GLY A 428 -13.48 -10.66 -5.20
N THR A 429 -14.37 -11.45 -5.82
CA THR A 429 -15.83 -11.36 -5.59
C THR A 429 -16.33 -12.37 -4.56
N GLY A 430 -15.62 -13.48 -4.37
CA GLY A 430 -16.00 -14.56 -3.46
C GLY A 430 -14.80 -15.32 -2.89
N PHE A 431 -15.11 -16.34 -2.08
CA PHE A 431 -14.12 -17.31 -1.63
C PHE A 431 -13.74 -18.27 -2.76
N VAL A 432 -12.49 -18.70 -2.80
CA VAL A 432 -11.98 -19.66 -3.79
C VAL A 432 -11.38 -20.86 -3.06
N LEU A 433 -11.77 -22.07 -3.44
CA LEU A 433 -11.18 -23.32 -2.92
C LEU A 433 -10.15 -23.86 -3.90
N LEU A 434 -8.91 -24.03 -3.45
CA LEU A 434 -7.82 -24.65 -4.22
C LEU A 434 -7.51 -26.04 -3.64
N LEU A 435 -7.47 -27.09 -4.47
CA LEU A 435 -7.26 -28.48 -4.04
C LEU A 435 -5.99 -29.07 -4.68
N ALA A 436 -5.29 -29.97 -3.97
CA ALA A 436 -4.03 -30.55 -4.43
C ALA A 436 -4.16 -31.65 -5.50
N ASP A 437 -5.24 -32.45 -5.51
CA ASP A 437 -5.30 -33.65 -6.39
C ASP A 437 -6.71 -34.02 -6.90
N MET A 438 -7.76 -33.28 -6.50
CA MET A 438 -9.12 -33.50 -7.00
C MET A 438 -9.83 -32.21 -7.34
N ILE A 439 -10.47 -32.22 -8.51
CA ILE A 439 -11.43 -31.23 -8.96
C ILE A 439 -12.72 -31.47 -8.16
N ILE A 440 -12.99 -30.64 -7.16
CA ILE A 440 -14.35 -30.52 -6.61
C ILE A 440 -14.91 -29.17 -7.07
N HIS A 441 -15.76 -29.24 -8.08
CA HIS A 441 -16.70 -28.18 -8.43
C HIS A 441 -17.74 -28.05 -7.33
N THR A 442 -17.46 -27.29 -6.26
CA THR A 442 -18.45 -26.68 -5.34
C THR A 442 -17.64 -25.98 -4.24
N PHE A 443 -17.65 -24.66 -4.06
CA PHE A 443 -18.70 -23.69 -4.24
C PHE A 443 -18.19 -22.52 -5.07
N CYS A 444 -18.94 -22.13 -6.08
CA CYS A 444 -19.06 -20.72 -6.37
C CYS A 444 -20.54 -20.35 -6.27
N VAL A 445 -20.79 -19.08 -6.02
CA VAL A 445 -21.80 -18.44 -6.87
C VAL A 445 -21.01 -17.78 -8.01
N GLY A 446 -20.61 -18.56 -9.06
CA GLY A 446 -19.91 -18.07 -10.28
C GLY A 446 -18.46 -18.56 -10.65
N ALA A 447 -18.35 -19.70 -11.34
CA ALA A 447 -17.33 -20.12 -12.34
C ALA A 447 -15.89 -20.66 -11.98
N ASP A 448 -15.70 -21.93 -12.39
CA ASP A 448 -14.61 -22.70 -13.07
C ASP A 448 -13.19 -22.98 -12.47
N CYS A 449 -12.83 -24.29 -12.42
CA CYS A 449 -11.72 -24.94 -11.71
C CYS A 449 -10.38 -25.02 -12.45
N VAL A 450 -9.24 -24.96 -11.73
CA VAL A 450 -7.86 -25.00 -12.28
C VAL A 450 -7.02 -26.17 -11.71
N VAL A 451 -6.30 -26.89 -12.58
CA VAL A 451 -5.28 -27.88 -12.19
C VAL A 451 -3.95 -27.15 -11.92
N LEU A 452 -3.46 -27.22 -10.68
CA LEU A 452 -2.17 -26.64 -10.26
C LEU A 452 -1.07 -27.70 -10.45
N ASN A 453 0.09 -27.33 -10.99
CA ASN A 453 1.18 -28.26 -11.29
C ASN A 453 1.91 -28.75 -10.01
N ASP A 454 2.64 -29.88 -10.10
CA ASP A 454 3.39 -30.49 -9.00
C ASP A 454 4.37 -29.52 -8.28
N SER A 455 4.90 -28.54 -9.02
CA SER A 455 5.81 -27.52 -8.51
C SER A 455 5.12 -26.58 -7.50
N TRP A 456 3.86 -26.21 -7.72
CA TRP A 456 3.12 -25.37 -6.76
C TRP A 456 2.76 -26.14 -5.50
N ILE A 457 2.30 -27.39 -5.62
CA ILE A 457 1.97 -28.28 -4.49
C ILE A 457 3.17 -28.42 -3.55
N SER A 458 4.37 -28.60 -4.12
CA SER A 458 5.64 -28.63 -3.37
C SER A 458 5.95 -27.28 -2.71
N THR A 459 5.77 -26.17 -3.42
CA THR A 459 6.04 -24.80 -2.92
C THR A 459 5.17 -24.44 -1.70
N VAL A 460 3.91 -24.87 -1.66
CA VAL A 460 3.01 -24.63 -0.53
C VAL A 460 3.05 -25.74 0.54
N GLY A 461 3.71 -26.87 0.25
CA GLY A 461 3.82 -28.01 1.16
C GLY A 461 2.48 -28.71 1.42
N LEU A 462 1.64 -28.86 0.39
CA LEU A 462 0.41 -29.67 0.45
C LEU A 462 0.75 -31.15 0.20
N SER A 463 0.09 -32.05 0.93
CA SER A 463 0.24 -33.50 0.77
C SER A 463 -0.96 -34.10 0.06
N VAL A 464 -0.68 -34.89 -0.97
CA VAL A 464 -1.63 -35.77 -1.67
C VAL A 464 -2.03 -36.92 -0.73
N PRO A 465 -3.31 -37.35 -0.64
CA PRO A 465 -4.42 -37.13 -1.58
C PRO A 465 -5.62 -36.28 -1.08
N ALA A 466 -5.50 -35.49 0.00
CA ALA A 466 -6.66 -34.74 0.51
C ALA A 466 -6.29 -33.46 1.27
N SER A 467 -5.66 -32.50 0.61
CA SER A 467 -5.45 -31.17 1.20
C SER A 467 -5.65 -30.03 0.20
N GLY A 468 -6.20 -28.93 0.68
CA GLY A 468 -6.48 -27.72 -0.08
C GLY A 468 -6.48 -26.47 0.78
N LEU A 469 -6.74 -25.33 0.14
CA LEU A 469 -6.76 -24.02 0.76
C LEU A 469 -8.03 -23.29 0.38
N LEU A 470 -8.72 -22.76 1.39
CA LEU A 470 -9.82 -21.82 1.19
C LEU A 470 -9.25 -20.40 1.22
N ILE A 471 -9.46 -19.66 0.14
CA ILE A 471 -8.87 -18.35 -0.11
C ILE A 471 -9.95 -17.27 -0.08
N ARG A 472 -9.65 -16.17 0.60
CA ARG A 472 -10.51 -14.98 0.70
C ARG A 472 -10.48 -14.14 -0.57
N PRO A 473 -11.50 -13.28 -0.79
CA PRO A 473 -11.50 -12.29 -1.88
C PRO A 473 -10.26 -11.39 -1.94
N ASP A 474 -9.61 -11.10 -0.82
CA ASP A 474 -8.39 -10.29 -0.76
C ASP A 474 -7.09 -11.12 -0.96
N GLN A 475 -7.18 -12.32 -1.54
CA GLN A 475 -6.06 -13.23 -1.81
C GLN A 475 -5.32 -13.72 -0.56
N HIS A 476 -5.97 -13.71 0.61
CA HIS A 476 -5.39 -14.28 1.84
C HIS A 476 -6.02 -15.63 2.17
N ILE A 477 -5.24 -16.54 2.72
CA ILE A 477 -5.68 -17.89 3.07
C ILE A 477 -6.61 -17.79 4.28
N LEU A 478 -7.85 -18.25 4.16
CA LEU A 478 -8.77 -18.40 5.30
C LEU A 478 -8.39 -19.62 6.15
N GLY A 479 -8.08 -20.75 5.50
CA GLY A 479 -7.78 -21.99 6.20
C GLY A 479 -7.31 -23.11 5.28
N ASN A 480 -6.76 -24.16 5.91
CA ASN A 480 -6.46 -25.42 5.25
C ASN A 480 -7.73 -26.28 5.27
N VAL A 481 -7.94 -27.04 4.21
CA VAL A 481 -9.14 -27.86 4.00
C VAL A 481 -8.72 -29.29 3.70
N THR A 482 -9.26 -30.26 4.44
CA THR A 482 -9.12 -31.69 4.15
C THR A 482 -10.48 -32.39 4.06
N SER A 483 -11.57 -31.70 4.41
CA SER A 483 -12.95 -32.20 4.40
C SER A 483 -13.98 -31.09 4.14
N LEU A 484 -15.24 -31.46 3.83
CA LEU A 484 -16.35 -30.50 3.75
C LEU A 484 -16.64 -29.82 5.10
N GLU A 485 -16.48 -30.53 6.21
CA GLU A 485 -16.67 -29.99 7.57
C GLU A 485 -15.69 -28.85 7.87
N ASP A 486 -14.47 -28.90 7.32
CA ASP A 486 -13.51 -27.78 7.43
C ASP A 486 -14.02 -26.53 6.74
N ILE A 487 -14.59 -26.69 5.54
CA ILE A 487 -15.15 -25.58 4.75
C ILE A 487 -16.30 -24.95 5.52
N GLU A 488 -17.25 -25.76 5.99
CA GLU A 488 -18.41 -25.27 6.76
C GLU A 488 -17.97 -24.53 8.01
N ARG A 489 -17.02 -25.08 8.77
CA ARG A 489 -16.47 -24.45 9.98
C ARG A 489 -15.75 -23.13 9.70
N LEU A 490 -14.92 -23.08 8.66
CA LEU A 490 -14.21 -21.86 8.27
C LEU A 490 -15.18 -20.76 7.80
N LEU A 491 -16.21 -21.15 7.05
CA LEU A 491 -17.21 -20.22 6.53
C LEU A 491 -18.23 -19.78 7.59
N ALA A 492 -18.55 -20.61 8.58
CA ALA A 492 -19.52 -20.28 9.65
C ALA A 492 -19.14 -19.01 10.44
N GLY A 493 -17.84 -18.71 10.56
CA GLY A 493 -17.35 -17.46 11.16
C GLY A 493 -17.55 -16.22 10.30
N CYS A 494 -17.77 -16.38 8.99
CA CYS A 494 -17.85 -15.29 8.02
C CYS A 494 -19.26 -15.09 7.46
N LEU A 495 -20.01 -16.18 7.23
CA LEU A 495 -21.25 -16.17 6.49
C LEU A 495 -22.48 -15.84 7.34
N CYS A 496 -23.52 -15.33 6.67
CA CYS A 496 -24.88 -15.36 7.21
C CYS A 496 -25.37 -16.82 7.28
N SER A 497 -26.02 -17.17 8.40
CA SER A 497 -26.67 -18.47 8.61
C SER A 497 -27.94 -18.61 7.79
#